data_AF-A0AB38IE80-F1
#
_entry.id   AF-A0AB38IE80-F1
#
_cell.length_a   1.000
_cell.length_b   1.000
_cell.length_c   1.000
_cell.angle_alpha   90.00
_cell.angle_beta   90.00
_cell.angle_gamma   90.00
#
_symmetry.space_group_name_H-M   'P 1'
#
loop_
_entity.id
_entity.type
_entity.pdbx_description
1 polymer ?
#
loop_
_entity_poly.entity_id
_entity_poly.type
_entity_poly.pdbx_seq_one_letter_code
_entity_poly.pdbx_strand_id
1 'polypeptide(L)'
;MLYAEPDERPEDIACRWRDCLQDRALVRTKDEAIADGLFGPVCERVRPMLGDVVVQAAGAVTLVDSRTQGDKATHLPSVHGSQTALEMDIPCLIDMA
;
A
#
# COMPACT_ATOMS: atom_id res chain seq x y z
N MET A 1 -3.31 4.26 -0.34
CA MET A 1 -4.10 3.92 0.87
C MET A 1 -5.51 4.42 0.68
N LEU A 2 -6.50 3.77 1.28
CA LEU A 2 -7.91 4.15 1.21
C LEU A 2 -8.33 4.69 2.57
N TYR A 3 -9.15 5.73 2.58
CA TYR A 3 -9.81 6.25 3.78
C TYR A 3 -11.28 5.91 3.66
N ALA A 4 -11.83 5.27 4.69
CA ALA A 4 -13.23 4.89 4.72
C ALA A 4 -14.10 6.11 5.06
N GLU A 5 -15.29 6.18 4.46
CA GLU A 5 -16.32 7.09 4.94
C GLU A 5 -16.79 6.64 6.35
N PRO A 6 -17.35 7.53 7.18
CA PRO A 6 -17.65 7.23 8.59
C PRO A 6 -18.50 5.97 8.84
N ASP A 7 -19.39 5.61 7.91
CA ASP A 7 -20.30 4.47 8.03
C ASP A 7 -19.78 3.20 7.33
N GLU A 8 -18.59 3.25 6.73
CA GLU A 8 -17.98 2.12 6.02
C GLU A 8 -17.00 1.37 6.93
N ARG A 9 -17.11 0.04 6.94
CA ARG A 9 -16.21 -0.80 7.73
C ARG A 9 -14.93 -1.12 6.94
N PRO A 10 -13.73 -0.83 7.46
CA PRO A 10 -12.47 -1.12 6.77
C PRO A 10 -12.30 -2.59 6.40
N GLU A 11 -12.83 -3.52 7.19
CA GLU A 11 -12.74 -4.95 6.90
C GLU A 11 -13.55 -5.33 5.64
N ASP A 12 -14.71 -4.71 5.43
CA ASP A 12 -15.57 -4.99 4.28
C ASP A 12 -14.94 -4.43 3.00
N ILE A 13 -14.32 -3.24 3.10
CA ILE A 13 -13.50 -2.67 2.02
C ILE A 13 -12.31 -3.59 1.71
N ALA A 14 -11.55 -4.00 2.73
CA ALA A 14 -10.40 -4.88 2.55
C ALA A 14 -10.80 -6.21 1.91
N CYS A 15 -11.92 -6.81 2.34
CA CYS A 15 -12.48 -8.04 1.77
C CYS A 15 -12.77 -7.88 0.27
N ARG A 16 -13.54 -6.86 -0.11
CA ARG A 16 -13.85 -6.56 -1.52
C ARG A 16 -12.60 -6.36 -2.38
N TRP A 17 -11.58 -5.70 -1.83
CA TRP A 17 -10.32 -5.45 -2.53
C TRP A 17 -9.50 -6.72 -2.68
N ARG A 18 -9.43 -7.57 -1.65
CA ARG A 18 -8.81 -8.91 -1.73
C ARG A 18 -9.49 -9.76 -2.81
N ASP A 19 -10.82 -9.78 -2.81
CA ASP A 19 -11.60 -10.55 -3.77
C ASP A 19 -11.39 -10.06 -5.21
N CYS A 20 -11.31 -8.75 -5.42
CA CYS A 20 -11.12 -8.17 -6.75
C CYS A 20 -9.66 -8.32 -7.26
N LEU A 21 -8.68 -8.07 -6.40
CA LEU A 21 -7.27 -8.01 -6.80
C LEU A 21 -6.57 -9.36 -6.74
N GLN A 22 -7.00 -10.25 -5.83
CA GLN A 22 -6.38 -11.56 -5.62
C GLN A 22 -4.85 -11.42 -5.40
N ASP A 23 -4.04 -12.17 -6.14
CA ASP A 23 -2.58 -12.18 -6.09
C ASP A 23 -1.93 -10.88 -6.63
N ARG A 24 -2.70 -9.98 -7.23
CA ARG A 24 -2.20 -8.71 -7.78
C ARG A 24 -2.00 -7.61 -6.75
N ALA A 25 -2.38 -7.83 -5.49
CA ALA A 25 -2.08 -6.91 -4.41
C ALA A 25 -2.13 -7.58 -3.03
N LEU A 26 -1.29 -7.07 -2.14
CA LEU A 26 -1.39 -7.34 -0.71
C LEU A 26 -2.26 -6.26 -0.07
N VAL A 27 -3.38 -6.68 0.51
CA VAL A 27 -4.39 -5.80 1.10
C VAL A 27 -4.50 -6.05 2.59
N ARG A 28 -4.35 -4.98 3.38
CA ARG A 28 -4.45 -5.01 4.84
C ARG A 28 -5.33 -3.88 5.35
N THR A 29 -6.05 -4.10 6.44
CA THR A 29 -6.59 -2.99 7.23
C THR A 29 -5.44 -2.22 7.89
N LYS A 30 -5.72 -1.00 8.35
CA LYS A 30 -4.78 -0.19 9.14
C LYS A 30 -4.21 -0.97 10.32
N ASP A 31 -5.08 -1.63 11.08
CA ASP A 31 -4.68 -2.35 12.29
C ASP A 31 -3.83 -3.58 11.96
N GLU A 32 -4.18 -4.33 10.91
CA GLU A 32 -3.34 -5.43 10.40
C GLU A 32 -1.96 -4.92 9.95
N ALA A 33 -1.91 -3.83 9.19
CA ALA A 33 -0.66 -3.25 8.72
C ALA A 33 0.24 -2.76 9.87
N ILE A 34 -0.34 -2.17 10.92
CA ILE A 34 0.40 -1.77 12.11
C ILE A 34 0.89 -3.00 12.88
N ALA A 35 0.04 -4.01 13.07
CA ALA A 35 0.39 -5.24 13.78
C ALA A 35 1.52 -6.02 13.09
N ASP A 36 1.52 -6.04 11.75
CA ASP A 36 2.58 -6.63 10.92
C ASP A 36 3.88 -5.81 10.94
N GLY A 37 3.89 -4.64 11.60
CA GLY A 37 5.07 -3.79 11.73
C GLY A 37 5.43 -3.02 10.45
N LEU A 38 4.51 -2.90 9.48
CA LEU A 38 4.76 -2.26 8.18
C LEU A 38 5.33 -0.83 8.34
N PHE A 39 4.84 -0.10 9.33
CA PHE A 39 5.24 1.29 9.58
C PHE A 39 6.27 1.43 10.70
N GLY A 40 6.75 0.32 11.26
CA GLY A 40 7.48 0.32 12.54
C GLY A 40 6.60 0.77 13.71
N PRO A 41 7.18 1.27 14.81
CA PRO A 41 6.41 1.79 15.94
C PRO A 41 5.55 2.99 15.55
N VAL A 42 4.22 2.85 15.71
CA VAL A 42 3.25 3.91 15.39
C VAL A 42 2.79 4.60 16.67
N CYS A 43 2.89 5.93 16.73
CA CYS A 43 2.34 6.73 17.82
C CYS A 43 0.93 7.25 17.48
N GLU A 44 0.14 7.58 18.51
CA GLU A 44 -1.26 8.02 18.39
C GLU A 44 -1.43 9.21 17.41
N ARG A 45 -0.47 10.14 17.36
CA ARG A 45 -0.53 11.28 16.45
C ARG A 45 -0.46 10.89 14.97
N VAL A 46 0.21 9.78 14.64
CA VAL A 46 0.42 9.32 13.26
C VAL A 46 -0.72 8.42 12.80
N ARG A 47 -1.37 7.68 13.71
CA ARG A 47 -2.42 6.72 13.38
C ARG A 47 -3.55 7.28 12.48
N PRO A 48 -4.02 8.54 12.64
CA PRO A 48 -5.02 9.14 11.76
C PRO A 48 -4.52 9.43 10.34
N MET A 49 -3.20 9.55 10.13
CA MET A 49 -2.58 9.81 8.83
C MET A 49 -2.44 8.55 7.97
N LEU A 50 -2.60 7.37 8.58
CA LEU A 50 -2.62 6.11 7.86
C LEU A 50 -4.03 5.91 7.29
N GLY A 51 -4.14 5.40 6.06
CA GLY A 51 -5.44 5.00 5.53
C GLY A 51 -5.98 3.79 6.26
N ASP A 52 -7.30 3.64 6.28
CA ASP A 52 -8.02 2.54 6.92
C ASP A 52 -7.79 1.21 6.22
N VAL A 53 -7.49 1.24 4.92
CA VAL A 53 -7.02 0.09 4.15
C VAL A 53 -5.75 0.45 3.38
N VAL A 54 -4.73 -0.38 3.52
CA VAL A 54 -3.47 -0.31 2.81
C VAL A 54 -3.48 -1.35 1.70
N VAL A 55 -3.25 -0.89 0.47
CA VAL A 55 -3.22 -1.73 -0.72
C VAL A 55 -1.85 -1.56 -1.37
N GLN A 56 -1.09 -2.64 -1.44
CA GLN A 56 0.23 -2.66 -2.04
C GLN A 56 0.17 -3.56 -3.27
N ALA A 57 0.27 -2.98 -4.46
CA ALA A 57 0.18 -3.72 -5.71
C ALA A 57 1.32 -4.74 -5.81
N ALA A 58 1.13 -5.85 -6.50
CA ALA A 58 2.14 -6.88 -6.70
C ALA A 58 2.32 -7.19 -8.20
N GLY A 59 3.51 -7.66 -8.56
CA GLY A 59 3.85 -7.94 -9.96
C GLY A 59 3.86 -6.67 -10.81
N ALA A 60 3.33 -6.73 -12.03
CA ALA A 60 3.33 -5.63 -12.99
C ALA A 60 2.05 -4.77 -12.92
N VAL A 61 1.53 -4.53 -11.72
CA VAL A 61 0.27 -3.81 -11.50
C VAL A 61 0.52 -2.47 -10.82
N THR A 62 -0.14 -1.43 -11.31
CA THR A 62 -0.23 -0.12 -10.65
C THR A 62 -1.69 0.20 -10.38
N LEU A 63 -1.97 0.73 -9.19
CA LEU A 63 -3.31 1.14 -8.79
C LEU A 63 -3.36 2.68 -8.75
N VAL A 64 -4.24 3.25 -9.55
CA VAL A 64 -4.45 4.70 -9.65
C VAL A 64 -5.92 5.04 -9.53
N ASP A 65 -6.23 6.20 -8.95
CA ASP A 65 -7.56 6.80 -9.03
C ASP A 65 -7.55 7.84 -10.17
N SER A 66 -8.09 7.46 -11.32
CA SER A 66 -8.13 8.31 -12.51
C SER A 66 -8.93 9.60 -12.34
N ARG A 67 -9.73 9.74 -11.28
CA ARG A 67 -10.44 10.99 -10.95
C ARG A 67 -9.51 12.06 -10.39
N THR A 68 -8.38 11.65 -9.79
CA THR A 68 -7.43 12.54 -9.12
C THR A 68 -6.05 12.55 -9.78
N GLN A 69 -5.67 11.46 -10.45
CA GLN A 69 -4.39 11.32 -11.13
C GLN A 69 -4.53 11.70 -12.61
N GLY A 70 -3.72 12.65 -13.08
CA GLY A 70 -3.71 13.06 -14.49
C GLY A 70 -2.98 12.07 -15.40
N ASP A 71 -3.15 12.22 -16.72
CA ASP A 71 -2.67 11.28 -17.75
C ASP A 71 -1.20 10.85 -17.60
N LYS A 72 -0.31 11.78 -17.26
CA LYS A 72 1.11 11.44 -17.09
C LYS A 72 1.34 10.45 -15.95
N ALA A 73 0.60 10.57 -14.85
CA ALA A 73 0.75 9.70 -13.69
C ALA A 73 0.19 8.29 -13.96
N THR A 74 -0.86 8.18 -14.78
CA THR A 74 -1.48 6.89 -15.14
C THR A 74 -0.71 6.13 -16.23
N HIS A 75 0.22 6.79 -16.92
CA HIS A 75 1.05 6.22 -17.98
C HIS A 75 2.55 6.17 -17.63
N LEU A 76 2.91 6.22 -16.34
CA LEU A 76 4.28 6.00 -15.93
C LEU A 76 4.75 4.61 -16.39
N PRO A 77 5.94 4.51 -17.03
CA PRO A 77 6.42 3.24 -17.55
C PRO A 77 6.79 2.24 -16.44
N SER A 78 7.07 2.74 -15.23
CA SER A 78 7.35 1.93 -14.04
C SER A 78 7.07 2.73 -12.76
N VAL A 79 6.72 2.03 -11.70
CA VAL A 79 6.54 2.52 -10.33
C VAL A 79 7.09 1.49 -9.34
N HIS A 80 7.31 1.91 -8.10
CA HIS A 80 7.69 1.02 -7.00
C HIS A 80 6.93 1.42 -5.73
N GLY A 81 6.86 0.52 -4.76
CA GLY A 81 6.29 0.80 -3.43
C GLY A 81 5.59 -0.38 -2.76
N SER A 82 5.70 -1.58 -3.32
CA SER A 82 5.21 -2.79 -2.64
C SER A 82 6.23 -3.40 -1.68
N GLN A 83 5.83 -4.53 -1.10
CA GLN A 83 6.67 -5.41 -0.28
C GLN A 83 7.14 -6.65 -1.05
N THR A 84 7.20 -6.61 -2.38
CA THR A 84 7.77 -7.71 -3.14
C THR A 84 9.30 -7.72 -2.98
N ALA A 85 9.92 -8.90 -3.02
CA ALA A 85 11.39 -8.99 -2.95
C ALA A 85 12.06 -8.17 -4.05
N LEU A 86 11.49 -8.15 -5.26
CA LEU A 86 11.97 -7.37 -6.41
C LEU A 86 11.97 -5.85 -6.15
N GLU A 87 11.08 -5.34 -5.29
CA GLU A 87 11.00 -3.91 -4.98
C GLU A 87 11.75 -3.52 -3.70
N MET A 88 11.97 -4.46 -2.79
CA MET A 88 12.58 -4.19 -1.47
C MET A 88 14.09 -4.45 -1.43
N ASP A 89 14.64 -5.30 -2.31
CA ASP A 89 16.06 -5.62 -2.34
C ASP A 89 16.90 -4.48 -2.94
N ILE A 90 17.19 -3.48 -2.11
CA ILE A 90 18.06 -2.34 -2.47
C ILE A 90 19.50 -2.62 -2.01
N PRO A 91 20.49 -2.66 -2.93
CA PRO A 91 21.89 -2.93 -2.57
C PRO A 91 22.46 -1.89 -1.60
N CYS A 92 23.13 -2.35 -0.54
CA CYS A 92 23.93 -1.52 0.35
C CYS A 92 25.42 -1.78 0.07
N LEU A 93 26.12 -0.79 -0.48
CA LEU A 93 27.55 -0.85 -0.70
C LEU A 93 28.26 -0.12 0.45
N ILE A 94 29.21 -0.79 1.09
CA ILE A 94 30.00 -0.24 2.19
C ILE A 94 31.47 -0.35 1.81
N ASP A 95 32.17 0.77 1.84
CA ASP A 95 33.63 0.80 1.75
C ASP A 95 34.21 0.68 3.16
N MET A 96 35.18 -0.21 3.32
CA MET A 96 35.80 -0.57 4.60
C MET A 96 37.31 -0.25 4.61
N ALA A 97 37.81 0.43 3.58
CA ALA A 97 39.21 0.82 3.43
C ALA A 97 39.60 2.06 4.26
#